data_AF-J9FIU7-F1
#
_entry.id   AF-J9FIU7-F1
#
_cell.length_a   1.000
_cell.length_b   1.000
_cell.length_c   1.000
_cell.angle_alpha   90.00
_cell.angle_beta   90.00
_cell.angle_gamma   90.00
#
_symmetry.space_group_name_H-M   'P 1'
#
loop_
_entity.id
_entity.type
_entity.pdbx_description
1 polymer ?
#
loop_
_entity_poly.entity_id
_entity_poly.type
_entity_poly.pdbx_seq_one_letter_code
_entity_poly.pdbx_strand_id
1 'polypeptide(L)' 'ENGHIILLAGGHDKMTELEPMMAVIKEKVDTLILLGEARERFNAAAVACGVPHFACRFLC' A
#
# COMPACT_ATOMS: atom_id res chain seq x y z
N GLU A 1 -11.06 -13.07 -18.12
CA GLU A 1 -10.41 -11.78 -18.43
C GLU A 1 -9.45 -11.46 -17.29
N ASN A 2 -8.15 -11.29 -17.56
CA ASN A 2 -7.15 -10.92 -16.56
C ASN A 2 -7.22 -9.40 -16.36
N GLY A 3 -8.07 -8.95 -15.44
CA GLY A 3 -8.07 -7.56 -15.01
C GLY A 3 -6.87 -7.30 -14.11
N HIS A 4 -6.08 -6.27 -14.41
CA HIS A 4 -5.03 -5.82 -13.50
C HIS A 4 -5.63 -4.93 -12.43
N ILE A 5 -5.29 -5.19 -11.16
CA ILE A 5 -5.76 -4.42 -10.02
C ILE A 5 -4.65 -3.48 -9.57
N ILE A 6 -4.93 -2.18 -9.68
CA ILE A 6 -4.06 -1.12 -9.17
C ILE A 6 -4.73 -0.52 -7.93
N LEU A 7 -4.08 -0.62 -6.77
CA LEU A 7 -4.57 -0.07 -5.51
C LEU A 7 -3.86 1.23 -5.18
N LEU A 8 -4.62 2.31 -5.02
CA LEU A 8 -4.15 3.57 -4.47
C LEU A 8 -4.45 3.57 -2.96
N ALA A 9 -3.44 3.49 -2.12
CA ALA A 9 -3.59 3.49 -0.66
C ALA A 9 -2.86 4.68 -0.05
N GLY A 10 -3.56 5.47 0.75
CA GLY A 10 -2.97 6.69 1.29
C GLY A 10 -4.01 7.58 1.94
N GLY A 11 -3.57 8.44 2.86
CA GLY A 11 -4.45 9.36 3.58
C GLY A 11 -3.94 9.67 4.98
N HIS A 12 -4.86 10.17 5.81
CA HIS A 12 -4.59 10.46 7.22
C HIS A 12 -4.44 9.17 8.02
N ASP A 13 -3.36 9.09 8.80
CA ASP A 13 -3.03 7.90 9.58
C ASP A 13 -3.98 7.72 10.77
N LYS A 14 -4.69 6.58 10.80
CA LYS A 14 -5.65 6.23 11.85
C LYS A 14 -5.16 5.11 12.77
N MET A 15 -3.86 4.76 12.72
CA MET A 15 -3.27 3.74 13.59
C MET A 15 -3.90 2.34 13.48
N THR A 16 -4.43 1.98 12.31
CA THR A 16 -5.05 0.67 12.10
C THR A 16 -4.00 -0.42 11.80
N GLU A 17 -4.29 -1.67 12.16
CA GLU A 17 -3.47 -2.82 11.81
C GLU A 17 -3.46 -3.04 10.29
N LEU A 18 -2.27 -3.00 9.68
CA LEU A 18 -2.08 -3.06 8.23
C LEU A 18 -1.76 -4.47 7.73
N GLU A 19 -1.33 -5.37 8.61
CA GLU A 19 -0.89 -6.73 8.26
C GLU A 19 -1.96 -7.57 7.54
N PRO A 20 -3.21 -7.69 8.05
CA PRO A 20 -4.23 -8.47 7.34
C PRO A 20 -4.59 -7.87 5.97
N MET A 21 -4.48 -6.55 5.82
CA MET A 21 -4.69 -5.87 4.55
C MET A 21 -3.54 -6.17 3.56
N MET A 22 -2.28 -6.17 4.02
CA MET A 22 -1.13 -6.47 3.18
C MET A 22 -1.16 -7.89 2.61
N ALA A 23 -1.69 -8.86 3.37
CA ALA A 23 -1.86 -10.22 2.89
C ALA A 23 -2.81 -10.29 1.67
N VAL A 24 -3.94 -9.58 1.72
CA VAL A 24 -4.90 -9.53 0.61
C VAL A 24 -4.33 -8.79 -0.60
N ILE A 25 -3.60 -7.69 -0.36
CA ILE A 25 -2.94 -6.92 -1.42
C ILE A 25 -1.94 -7.80 -2.17
N LYS A 26 -1.14 -8.59 -1.44
CA LYS A 26 -0.15 -9.49 -2.04
C LYS A 26 -0.77 -10.52 -2.98
N GLU A 27 -1.98 -10.98 -2.68
CA GLU A 27 -2.67 -12.00 -3.48
C GLU A 27 -3.39 -11.41 -4.70
N LYS A 28 -3.94 -10.19 -4.57
CA LYS A 28 -4.92 -9.67 -5.52
C LYS A 28 -4.49 -8.42 -6.28
N VAL A 29 -3.46 -7.71 -5.82
CA VAL A 29 -3.07 -6.40 -6.36
C VAL A 29 -1.77 -6.52 -7.14
N ASP A 30 -1.82 -6.16 -8.43
CA ASP A 30 -0.65 -6.12 -9.29
C ASP A 30 0.25 -4.91 -8.98
N THR A 31 -0.36 -3.79 -8.59
CA THR A 31 0.37 -2.54 -8.33
C THR A 31 -0.23 -1.78 -7.16
N LEU A 32 0.57 -1.54 -6.12
CA LEU A 32 0.22 -0.71 -4.98
C LEU A 32 0.92 0.66 -5.10
N ILE A 33 0.16 1.75 -5.07
CA ILE A 33 0.69 3.12 -5.07
C ILE A 33 0.35 3.78 -3.73
N LEU A 34 1.38 4.21 -3.00
CA LEU A 34 1.26 4.83 -1.68
C LEU A 34 1.32 6.35 -1.76
N LEU A 35 0.34 7.02 -1.17
CA LEU A 35 0.16 8.48 -1.20
C LEU A 35 -0.09 9.07 0.21
N GLY A 36 0.18 10.36 0.40
CA GLY A 36 -0.19 11.12 1.61
C GLY A 36 0.65 10.84 2.87
N GLU A 37 0.16 11.31 4.02
CA GLU A 37 0.87 11.29 5.32
C GLU A 37 1.15 9.87 5.83
N ALA A 38 0.19 8.95 5.68
CA ALA A 38 0.34 7.56 6.14
C ALA A 38 1.32 6.72 5.30
N ARG A 39 1.88 7.27 4.22
CA ARG A 39 2.78 6.57 3.28
C ARG A 39 3.90 5.82 3.99
N GLU A 40 4.56 6.43 4.97
CA GLU A 40 5.73 5.82 5.63
C GLU A 40 5.37 4.55 6.41
N ARG A 41 4.20 4.55 7.06
CA ARG A 41 3.69 3.37 7.76
C ARG A 41 3.27 2.27 6.81
N PHE A 42 2.54 2.63 5.75
CA PHE A 42 2.15 1.67 4.71
C PHE A 42 3.37 1.09 4.00
N ASN A 43 4.41 1.90 3.77
CA ASN A 43 5.67 1.47 3.19
C ASN A 43 6.39 0.48 4.10
N ALA A 44 6.48 0.77 5.41
CA ALA A 44 7.09 -0.16 6.37
C ALA A 44 6.33 -1.51 6.43
N ALA A 45 5.00 -1.48 6.45
CA ALA A 45 4.17 -2.69 6.42
C ALA A 45 4.32 -3.46 5.09
N ALA A 46 4.34 -2.76 3.96
CA ALA A 46 4.52 -3.38 2.64
C ALA A 46 5.91 -4.01 2.50
N VAL A 47 6.97 -3.38 3.01
CA VAL A 47 8.34 -3.93 3.06
C VAL A 47 8.37 -5.19 3.95
N ALA A 48 7.77 -5.15 5.14
CA ALA A 48 7.73 -6.29 6.04
C ALA A 48 7.01 -7.51 5.43
N CYS A 49 5.96 -7.28 4.65
CA CYS A 49 5.18 -8.34 3.99
C CYS A 49 5.72 -8.74 2.60
N GLY A 50 6.73 -8.03 2.08
CA GLY A 50 7.30 -8.24 0.75
C GLY A 50 6.33 -7.93 -0.39
N VAL A 51 5.51 -6.89 -0.24
CA VAL A 51 4.54 -6.45 -1.25
C VAL A 51 5.20 -5.46 -2.22
N PRO A 52 5.13 -5.68 -3.55
CA PRO A 52 5.62 -4.70 -4.52
C PRO A 52 4.79 -3.41 -4.45
N HIS A 53 5.45 -2.27 -4.29
CA HIS A 53 4.76 -0.99 -4.15
C HIS A 53 5.59 0.18 -4.66
N PHE A 54 4.90 1.25 -5.05
CA PHE A 54 5.48 2.53 -5.43
C PHE A 54 5.08 3.58 -4.39
N ALA A 55 6.05 4.09 -3.64
CA ALA A 55 5.83 5.19 -2.72
C ALA A 55 6.04 6.53 -3.45
N CYS A 56 4.96 7.25 -3.74
CA CYS A 56 5.08 8.52 -4.43
C CYS A 56 5.55 9.60 -3.46
N ARG A 57 6.65 10.26 -3.79
CA ARG A 57 7.19 11.41 -3.05
C ARG A 57 6.65 12.71 -3.66
N PHE A 58 5.33 12.86 -3.72
CA PHE A 58 4.78 14.21 -3.87
C PHE A 58 4.92 14.89 -2.51
N LEU A 59 5.71 15.98 -2.45
CA LEU A 59 5.67 16.90 -1.32
C LEU A 59 4.23 17.37 -1.17
N CYS A 60 3.57 16.95 -0.09
CA CYS A 60 2.43 17.67 0.48
C CYS A 60 2.90 18.22 1.83
#